data_AF-A0A7Y9QVE8-F1
#
_entry.id   AF-A0A7Y9QVE8-F1
#
_cell.length_a   1.000
_cell.length_b   1.000
_cell.length_c   1.000
_cell.angle_alpha   90.00
_cell.angle_beta   90.00
_cell.angle_gamma   90.00
#
_symmetry.space_group_name_H-M   'P 1'
#
loop_
_entity.id
_entity.type
_entity.pdbx_description
1 polymer ?
#
loop_
_entity_poly.entity_id
_entity_poly.type
_entity_poly.pdbx_seq_one_letter_code
_entity_poly.pdbx_strand_id
1 'polypeptide(L)'
;MESTTQEESTWCDIYLEFSTENYWTKKPFDPFTSTLAEAEKLNNLHETDLNTIPALVQFITAQELEKRKDYYKEHPLKGVALCIQNDLVAPLWLAYAFLREYRSAAHGRVRTWDEAFGPPLPKGTNLALFRRARINTTKVINLFSKKIQENPLRSVNKALWEEIGREVGEGATRAEELYREARKLGRGLTLEQLRSRGMSRHDAKPTKTKKHTGLRRKT
;
A
#
# COMPACT_ATOMS: atom_id res chain seq x y z
N MET A 1 14.57 -0.56 -60.39
CA MET A 1 15.23 -0.76 -59.08
C MET A 1 15.79 0.60 -58.71
N GLU A 2 15.13 1.30 -57.78
CA GLU A 2 15.52 2.54 -57.07
C GLU A 2 14.25 3.37 -56.82
N SER A 3 13.55 3.12 -55.71
CA SER A 3 12.53 4.04 -55.18
C SER A 3 12.02 3.60 -53.79
N THR A 4 12.87 3.48 -52.76
CA THR A 4 12.41 3.34 -51.37
C THR A 4 13.51 3.70 -50.36
N THR A 5 13.83 4.98 -50.17
CA THR A 5 14.84 5.36 -49.14
C THR A 5 14.64 6.72 -48.47
N GLN A 6 13.53 7.44 -48.68
CA GLN A 6 13.42 8.82 -48.20
C GLN A 6 12.32 9.11 -47.17
N GLU A 7 11.43 8.16 -46.87
CA GLU A 7 10.35 8.35 -45.87
C GLU A 7 10.66 7.77 -44.47
N GLU A 8 11.70 6.94 -44.29
CA GLU A 8 12.06 6.41 -42.96
C GLU A 8 12.93 7.36 -42.12
N SER A 9 13.50 8.40 -42.74
CA SER A 9 14.43 9.32 -42.06
C SER A 9 13.74 10.40 -41.21
N THR A 10 12.46 10.67 -41.40
CA THR A 10 11.75 11.75 -40.68
C THR A 10 11.11 11.30 -39.37
N TRP A 11 10.94 9.99 -39.16
CA TRP A 11 10.36 9.45 -37.92
C TRP A 11 11.38 9.35 -36.77
N CYS A 12 12.68 9.26 -37.06
CA CYS A 12 13.72 9.24 -36.03
C CYS A 12 13.94 10.62 -35.38
N ASP A 13 13.82 11.72 -36.12
CA ASP A 13 14.09 13.05 -35.59
C ASP A 13 12.93 13.59 -34.73
N ILE A 14 11.67 13.26 -35.08
CA ILE A 14 10.48 13.70 -34.32
C ILE A 14 10.38 13.00 -32.96
N TYR A 15 10.87 11.76 -32.82
CA TYR A 15 10.87 11.04 -31.53
C TYR A 15 11.98 11.51 -30.56
N LEU A 16 13.03 12.16 -31.06
CA LEU A 16 14.14 12.64 -30.24
C LEU A 16 13.90 14.05 -29.65
N GLU A 17 13.12 14.89 -30.32
CA GLU A 17 12.83 16.26 -29.85
C GLU A 17 11.76 16.30 -28.73
N PHE A 18 10.78 15.38 -28.73
CA PHE A 18 9.73 15.38 -27.69
C PHE A 18 10.17 14.79 -26.34
N SER A 19 11.37 14.19 -26.25
CA SER A 19 11.78 13.37 -25.10
C SER A 19 12.91 13.96 -24.25
N THR A 20 13.64 14.98 -24.69
CA THR A 20 14.93 15.33 -24.05
C THR A 20 14.93 16.64 -23.25
N GLU A 21 14.06 17.63 -23.50
CA GLU A 21 14.25 18.94 -22.84
C GLU A 21 13.57 19.10 -21.46
N ASN A 22 12.56 18.28 -21.11
CA ASN A 22 11.84 18.45 -19.83
C ASN A 22 11.94 17.27 -18.85
N TYR A 23 12.52 16.13 -19.25
CA TYR A 23 12.63 14.95 -18.36
C TYR A 23 13.90 14.95 -17.49
N TRP A 24 15.00 15.58 -17.93
CA TRP A 24 16.28 15.52 -17.22
C TRP A 24 16.48 16.60 -16.15
N THR A 25 15.63 17.64 -16.11
CA THR A 25 15.80 18.77 -15.18
C THR A 25 15.11 18.57 -13.83
N LYS A 26 14.17 17.62 -13.73
CA LYS A 26 13.55 17.26 -12.44
C LYS A 26 14.37 16.16 -11.79
N LYS A 27 15.06 16.51 -10.70
CA LYS A 27 15.69 15.52 -9.81
C LYS A 27 14.66 14.45 -9.46
N PRO A 28 14.89 13.16 -9.75
CA PRO A 28 13.96 12.11 -9.38
C PRO A 28 13.80 12.09 -7.86
N PHE A 29 12.57 11.82 -7.41
CA PHE A 29 12.28 11.70 -5.99
C PHE A 29 13.06 10.53 -5.40
N ASP A 30 13.89 10.80 -4.40
CA ASP A 30 14.66 9.78 -3.68
C ASP A 30 14.12 9.67 -2.25
N PRO A 31 13.35 8.62 -1.92
CA PRO A 31 12.69 8.50 -0.62
C PRO A 31 13.67 8.34 0.55
N PHE A 32 14.94 8.01 0.31
CA PHE A 32 15.95 7.88 1.36
C PHE A 32 16.60 9.23 1.73
N THR A 33 16.60 10.21 0.81
CA THR A 33 17.26 11.51 1.02
C THR A 33 16.29 12.70 1.03
N SER A 34 15.07 12.53 0.53
CA SER A 34 14.03 13.56 0.55
C SER A 34 13.48 13.85 1.93
N THR A 35 12.81 15.00 2.07
CA THR A 35 12.11 15.39 3.31
C THR A 35 10.64 14.97 3.30
N LEU A 36 10.01 14.92 4.47
CA LEU A 36 8.56 14.66 4.59
C LEU A 36 7.73 15.68 3.80
N ALA A 37 8.09 16.97 3.89
CA ALA A 37 7.38 18.03 3.19
C ALA A 37 7.45 17.90 1.66
N GLU A 38 8.59 17.45 1.12
CA GLU A 38 8.73 17.13 -0.30
C GLU A 38 7.83 15.96 -0.73
N ALA A 39 7.81 14.89 0.09
CA ALA A 39 6.99 13.72 -0.17
C ALA A 39 5.48 14.06 -0.16
N GLU A 40 5.03 14.86 0.81
CA GLU A 40 3.64 15.36 0.87
C GLU A 40 3.29 16.25 -0.32
N LYS A 41 4.20 17.14 -0.72
CA LYS A 41 4.02 18.01 -1.88
C LYS A 41 3.84 17.18 -3.16
N LEU A 42 4.68 16.19 -3.39
CA LEU A 42 4.57 15.29 -4.56
C LEU A 42 3.30 14.45 -4.51
N ASN A 43 2.94 13.96 -3.33
CA ASN A 43 1.71 13.19 -3.13
C ASN A 43 0.44 13.98 -3.51
N ASN A 44 0.45 15.31 -3.35
CA ASN A 44 -0.67 16.17 -3.71
C ASN A 44 -0.68 16.59 -5.19
N LEU A 45 0.45 16.48 -5.88
CA LEU A 45 0.60 16.92 -7.28
C LEU A 45 0.18 15.85 -8.29
N HIS A 46 0.32 14.57 -7.94
CA HIS A 46 -0.03 13.48 -8.83
C HIS A 46 -1.51 13.11 -8.68
N GLU A 47 -2.28 13.22 -9.78
CA GLU A 47 -3.50 12.45 -9.93
C GLU A 47 -3.13 10.97 -9.73
N THR A 48 -3.82 10.31 -8.81
CA THR A 48 -3.46 8.97 -8.37
C THR A 48 -3.75 7.98 -9.48
N ASP A 49 -2.76 7.74 -10.35
CA ASP A 49 -2.73 6.51 -11.13
C ASP A 49 -2.78 5.35 -10.14
N LEU A 50 -3.76 4.46 -10.33
CA LEU A 50 -3.99 3.30 -9.48
C LEU A 50 -2.77 2.37 -9.43
N ASN A 51 -1.84 2.51 -10.37
CA ASN A 51 -0.63 1.69 -10.46
C ASN A 51 0.61 2.33 -9.81
N THR A 52 0.57 3.61 -9.41
CA THR A 52 1.74 4.29 -8.83
C THR A 52 1.66 4.32 -7.30
N ILE A 53 2.72 3.86 -6.62
CA ILE A 53 2.80 3.98 -5.16
C ILE A 53 3.01 5.46 -4.78
N PRO A 54 2.18 6.04 -3.89
CA PRO A 54 2.30 7.45 -3.56
C PRO A 54 3.66 7.79 -2.91
N ALA A 55 4.25 8.93 -3.26
CA ALA A 55 5.57 9.37 -2.77
C ALA A 55 5.67 9.38 -1.23
N LEU A 56 4.57 9.73 -0.54
CA LEU A 56 4.50 9.69 0.92
C LEU A 56 4.67 8.26 1.47
N VAL A 57 4.09 7.26 0.81
CA VAL A 57 4.21 5.84 1.20
C VAL A 57 5.65 5.34 0.99
N GLN A 58 6.26 5.73 -0.14
CA GLN A 58 7.67 5.44 -0.42
C GLN A 58 8.58 6.02 0.67
N PHE A 59 8.40 7.30 1.00
CA PHE A 59 9.16 7.98 2.06
C PHE A 59 9.01 7.29 3.42
N ILE A 60 7.78 7.05 3.87
CA ILE A 60 7.51 6.38 5.17
C ILE A 60 8.19 5.01 5.21
N THR A 61 8.13 4.26 4.11
CA THR A 61 8.74 2.93 4.02
C THR A 61 10.27 3.00 4.06
N ALA A 62 10.88 3.97 3.37
CA ALA A 62 12.33 4.22 3.42
C ALA A 62 12.80 4.61 4.83
N GLN A 63 12.04 5.46 5.53
CA GLN A 63 12.34 5.82 6.92
C GLN A 63 12.22 4.62 7.87
N GLU A 64 11.24 3.73 7.67
CA GLU A 64 11.12 2.50 8.46
C GLU A 64 12.28 1.53 8.21
N LEU A 65 12.75 1.43 6.96
CA LEU A 65 13.94 0.64 6.61
C LEU A 65 15.19 1.15 7.34
N GLU A 66 15.44 2.47 7.34
CA GLU A 66 16.59 3.04 8.07
C GLU A 66 16.41 2.94 9.59
N LYS A 67 15.20 3.15 10.11
CA LYS A 67 14.90 3.01 11.55
C LYS A 67 15.14 1.59 12.06
N ARG A 68 14.87 0.57 11.24
CA ARG A 68 15.05 -0.86 11.58
C ARG A 68 16.16 -1.51 10.78
N LYS A 69 17.20 -0.75 10.46
CA LYS A 69 18.31 -1.20 9.62
C LYS A 69 18.93 -2.52 10.05
N ASP A 70 19.22 -2.67 11.35
CA ASP A 70 19.86 -3.88 11.86
C ASP A 70 18.96 -5.11 11.76
N TYR A 71 17.66 -4.96 12.02
CA TYR A 71 16.66 -6.01 11.79
C TYR A 71 16.65 -6.48 10.32
N TYR A 72 16.70 -5.54 9.37
CA TYR A 72 16.67 -5.89 7.95
C TYR A 72 18.02 -6.42 7.42
N LYS A 73 19.14 -6.12 8.08
CA LYS A 73 20.42 -6.80 7.80
C LYS A 73 20.39 -8.28 8.18
N GLU A 74 19.68 -8.63 9.24
CA GLU A 74 19.48 -10.01 9.69
C GLU A 74 18.36 -10.72 8.90
N HIS A 75 17.40 -9.96 8.36
CA HIS A 75 16.29 -10.48 7.58
C HIS A 75 16.19 -9.83 6.19
N PRO A 76 17.21 -9.98 5.33
CA PRO A 76 17.32 -9.20 4.09
C PRO A 76 16.20 -9.49 3.08
N LEU A 77 15.68 -10.72 3.05
CA LEU A 77 14.56 -11.07 2.17
C LEU A 77 13.30 -10.24 2.48
N LYS A 78 13.04 -9.96 3.77
CA LYS A 78 11.91 -9.11 4.18
C LYS A 78 12.11 -7.65 3.76
N GLY A 79 13.34 -7.14 3.91
CA GLY A 79 13.67 -5.78 3.49
C GLY A 79 13.56 -5.59 1.98
N VAL A 80 14.07 -6.55 1.19
CA VAL A 80 13.94 -6.53 -0.28
C VAL A 80 12.48 -6.63 -0.72
N ALA A 81 11.70 -7.53 -0.12
CA ALA A 81 10.27 -7.63 -0.42
C ALA A 81 9.53 -6.33 -0.10
N LEU A 82 9.89 -5.65 1.00
CA LEU A 82 9.31 -4.36 1.35
C LEU A 82 9.68 -3.28 0.33
N CYS A 83 10.91 -3.27 -0.19
CA CYS A 83 11.33 -2.36 -1.24
C CYS A 83 10.49 -2.58 -2.51
N ILE A 84 10.39 -3.82 -2.99
CA ILE A 84 9.62 -4.17 -4.20
C ILE A 84 8.14 -3.80 -4.06
N GLN A 85 7.52 -4.07 -2.91
CA GLN A 85 6.11 -3.76 -2.66
C GLN A 85 5.79 -2.26 -2.67
N ASN A 86 6.80 -1.42 -2.45
CA ASN A 86 6.64 0.04 -2.39
C ASN A 86 7.41 0.75 -3.51
N ASP A 87 7.82 0.03 -4.56
CA ASP A 87 8.57 0.58 -5.69
C ASP A 87 9.83 1.37 -5.28
N LEU A 88 10.56 0.81 -4.31
CA LEU A 88 11.81 1.39 -3.80
C LEU A 88 13.02 0.68 -4.39
N VAL A 89 14.06 1.45 -4.71
CA VAL A 89 15.39 0.91 -4.94
C VAL A 89 15.97 0.46 -3.60
N ALA A 90 16.42 -0.79 -3.50
CA ALA A 90 17.00 -1.30 -2.27
C ALA A 90 18.31 -0.56 -1.94
N PRO A 91 18.50 -0.06 -0.71
CA PRO A 91 19.73 0.61 -0.32
C PRO A 91 20.91 -0.37 -0.32
N LEU A 92 22.11 0.14 -0.57
CA LEU A 92 23.30 -0.67 -0.80
C LEU A 92 23.59 -1.68 0.34
N TRP A 93 23.36 -1.27 1.60
CA TRP A 93 23.55 -2.13 2.76
C TRP A 93 22.59 -3.34 2.76
N LEU A 94 21.35 -3.17 2.28
CA LEU A 94 20.35 -4.23 2.20
C LEU A 94 20.65 -5.16 1.03
N ALA A 95 21.05 -4.59 -0.11
CA ALA A 95 21.49 -5.37 -1.27
C ALA A 95 22.69 -6.27 -0.93
N TYR A 96 23.67 -5.76 -0.19
CA TYR A 96 24.79 -6.57 0.29
C TYR A 96 24.37 -7.66 1.27
N ALA A 97 23.49 -7.36 2.22
CA ALA A 97 22.97 -8.36 3.15
C ALA A 97 22.24 -9.49 2.40
N PHE A 98 21.38 -9.15 1.43
CA PHE A 98 20.71 -10.13 0.57
C PHE A 98 21.69 -10.98 -0.23
N LEU A 99 22.65 -10.35 -0.91
CA LEU A 99 23.65 -11.05 -1.71
C LEU A 99 24.52 -11.99 -0.88
N ARG A 100 24.83 -11.64 0.37
CA ARG A 100 25.57 -12.50 1.30
C ARG A 100 24.80 -13.79 1.56
N GLU A 101 23.54 -13.70 1.96
CA GLU A 101 22.71 -14.89 2.25
C GLU A 101 22.42 -15.71 0.99
N TYR A 102 22.14 -15.03 -0.14
CA TYR A 102 21.97 -15.67 -1.43
C TYR A 102 23.20 -16.48 -1.84
N ARG A 103 24.41 -15.90 -1.75
CA ARG A 103 25.67 -16.60 -2.06
C ARG A 103 25.95 -17.74 -1.09
N SER A 104 25.55 -17.62 0.17
CA SER A 104 25.66 -18.69 1.15
C SER A 104 24.87 -19.93 0.71
N ALA A 105 23.62 -19.73 0.29
CA ALA A 105 22.78 -20.80 -0.25
C ALA A 105 23.29 -21.31 -1.61
N ALA A 106 23.59 -20.41 -2.55
CA ALA A 106 23.99 -20.77 -3.91
C ALA A 106 25.32 -21.55 -3.98
N HIS A 107 26.25 -21.28 -3.05
CA HIS A 107 27.52 -22.01 -2.96
C HIS A 107 27.46 -23.19 -1.97
N GLY A 108 26.27 -23.60 -1.51
CA GLY A 108 26.11 -24.76 -0.64
C GLY A 108 26.75 -24.62 0.75
N ARG A 109 26.94 -23.39 1.25
CA ARG A 109 27.47 -23.14 2.60
C ARG A 109 26.43 -23.39 3.70
N VAL A 110 25.16 -23.37 3.32
CA VAL A 110 24.02 -23.77 4.16
C VAL A 110 23.24 -24.88 3.44
N ARG A 111 22.50 -25.68 4.21
CA ARG A 111 21.77 -26.85 3.71
C ARG A 111 20.41 -26.48 3.13
N THR A 112 19.82 -25.38 3.60
CA THR A 112 18.47 -24.95 3.19
C THR A 112 18.40 -23.44 3.02
N TRP A 113 17.42 -22.97 2.24
CA TRP A 113 17.13 -21.54 2.12
C TRP A 113 16.68 -20.91 3.45
N ASP A 114 15.98 -21.68 4.29
CA ASP A 114 15.56 -21.25 5.62
C ASP A 114 16.75 -21.01 6.57
N GLU A 115 17.87 -21.73 6.39
CA GLU A 115 19.11 -21.46 7.13
C GLU A 115 19.77 -20.14 6.68
N ALA A 116 19.70 -19.79 5.39
CA ALA A 116 20.25 -18.52 4.88
C ALA A 116 19.38 -17.31 5.22
N PHE A 117 18.07 -17.39 5.02
CA PHE A 117 17.17 -16.22 5.12
C PHE A 117 16.31 -16.21 6.39
N GLY A 118 16.36 -17.28 7.18
CA GLY A 118 15.37 -17.57 8.21
C GLY A 118 14.06 -18.09 7.63
N PRO A 119 13.26 -18.84 8.41
CA PRO A 119 11.97 -19.29 7.95
C PRO A 119 11.01 -18.10 7.81
N PRO A 120 10.12 -18.08 6.80
CA PRO A 120 9.21 -16.95 6.56
C PRO A 120 8.17 -16.80 7.69
N LEU A 121 7.86 -17.89 8.40
CA LEU A 121 6.97 -17.94 9.55
C LEU A 121 7.67 -18.69 10.70
N PRO A 122 7.39 -18.36 11.97
CA PRO A 122 7.92 -19.11 13.11
C PRO A 122 7.60 -20.60 13.02
N LYS A 123 8.52 -21.44 13.49
CA LYS A 123 8.30 -22.89 13.55
C LYS A 123 7.06 -23.20 14.38
N GLY A 124 6.22 -24.10 13.89
CA GLY A 124 4.95 -24.46 14.54
C GLY A 124 3.78 -23.55 14.20
N THR A 125 3.95 -22.56 13.33
CA THR A 125 2.83 -21.73 12.85
C THR A 125 1.80 -22.61 12.12
N ASN A 126 0.57 -22.68 12.64
CA ASN A 126 -0.53 -23.34 11.94
C ASN A 126 -0.93 -22.50 10.71
N LEU A 127 -0.53 -22.97 9.52
CA LEU A 127 -0.72 -22.22 8.27
C LEU A 127 -2.19 -21.96 7.94
N ALA A 128 -3.10 -22.88 8.29
CA ALA A 128 -4.53 -22.71 8.05
C ALA A 128 -5.08 -21.56 8.91
N LEU A 129 -4.73 -21.53 10.20
CA LEU A 129 -5.12 -20.44 11.11
C LEU A 129 -4.47 -19.11 10.70
N PHE A 130 -3.21 -19.11 10.29
CA PHE A 130 -2.52 -17.91 9.83
C PHE A 130 -3.16 -17.32 8.56
N ARG A 131 -3.47 -18.16 7.56
CA ARG A 131 -4.17 -17.75 6.33
C ARG A 131 -5.55 -17.19 6.64
N ARG A 132 -6.32 -17.89 7.47
CA ARG A 132 -7.65 -17.46 7.92
C ARG A 132 -7.57 -16.11 8.63
N ALA A 133 -6.64 -15.93 9.57
CA ALA A 133 -6.43 -14.66 10.26
C ALA A 133 -6.11 -13.54 9.27
N ARG A 134 -5.18 -13.74 8.32
CA ARG A 134 -4.82 -12.72 7.32
C ARG A 134 -6.02 -12.25 6.49
N ILE A 135 -6.87 -13.18 6.04
CA ILE A 135 -8.08 -12.86 5.25
C ILE A 135 -9.10 -12.14 6.12
N ASN A 136 -9.37 -12.67 7.32
CA ASN A 136 -10.43 -12.17 8.18
C ASN A 136 -10.07 -10.84 8.85
N THR A 137 -8.80 -10.55 9.11
CA THR A 137 -8.36 -9.24 9.59
C THR A 137 -8.82 -8.11 8.67
N THR A 138 -8.59 -8.23 7.36
CA THR A 138 -9.01 -7.20 6.40
C THR A 138 -10.53 -7.05 6.36
N LYS A 139 -11.27 -8.17 6.38
CA LYS A 139 -12.74 -8.16 6.42
C LYS A 139 -13.25 -7.47 7.68
N VAL A 140 -12.70 -7.80 8.85
CA VAL A 140 -13.05 -7.21 10.14
C VAL A 140 -12.81 -5.70 10.12
N ILE A 141 -11.64 -5.22 9.65
CA ILE A 141 -11.34 -3.78 9.55
C ILE A 141 -12.35 -3.07 8.66
N ASN A 142 -12.65 -3.64 7.50
CA ASN A 142 -13.57 -3.05 6.53
C ASN A 142 -15.00 -2.99 7.07
N LEU A 143 -15.49 -4.07 7.67
CA LEU A 143 -16.83 -4.13 8.26
C LEU A 143 -16.95 -3.19 9.48
N PHE A 144 -15.95 -3.18 10.36
CA PHE A 144 -15.91 -2.25 11.48
C PHE A 144 -15.97 -0.79 10.98
N SER A 145 -15.10 -0.45 10.02
CA SER A 145 -15.05 0.90 9.43
C SER A 145 -16.38 1.29 8.80
N LYS A 146 -16.99 0.38 8.04
CA LYS A 146 -18.29 0.57 7.42
C LYS A 146 -19.39 0.83 8.46
N LYS A 147 -19.53 -0.05 9.46
CA LYS A 147 -20.57 0.06 10.50
C LYS A 147 -20.45 1.34 11.34
N ILE A 148 -19.23 1.78 11.65
CA ILE A 148 -19.00 3.03 12.37
C ILE A 148 -19.26 4.26 11.47
N GLN A 149 -18.94 4.19 10.18
CA GLN A 149 -19.24 5.30 9.25
C GLN A 149 -20.74 5.46 8.99
N GLU A 150 -21.48 4.35 8.89
CA GLU A 150 -22.94 4.35 8.73
C GLU A 150 -23.68 4.85 9.96
N ASN A 151 -23.14 4.61 11.16
CA ASN A 151 -23.68 5.14 12.40
C ASN A 151 -22.55 5.59 13.34
N PRO A 152 -22.08 6.86 13.23
CA PRO A 152 -20.96 7.37 14.02
C PRO A 152 -21.19 7.34 15.54
N LEU A 153 -22.45 7.42 15.98
CA LEU A 153 -22.84 7.40 17.40
C LEU A 153 -22.95 5.99 17.97
N ARG A 154 -22.81 4.95 17.13
CA ARG A 154 -22.85 3.57 17.57
C ARG A 154 -21.75 3.28 18.60
N SER A 155 -22.13 2.62 19.69
CA SER A 155 -21.19 2.20 20.72
C SER A 155 -20.39 0.97 20.28
N VAL A 156 -19.09 0.97 20.60
CA VAL A 156 -18.19 -0.17 20.36
C VAL A 156 -18.27 -1.10 21.57
N ASN A 157 -19.20 -2.05 21.51
CA ASN A 157 -19.45 -3.01 22.58
C ASN A 157 -19.42 -4.46 22.06
N LYS A 158 -19.61 -5.43 22.95
CA LYS A 158 -19.61 -6.86 22.58
C LYS A 158 -20.62 -7.19 21.48
N ALA A 159 -21.79 -6.56 21.47
CA ALA A 159 -22.82 -6.81 20.46
C ALA A 159 -22.37 -6.42 19.04
N LEU A 160 -21.62 -5.31 18.89
CA LEU A 160 -21.01 -4.94 17.61
C LEU A 160 -20.02 -6.01 17.13
N TRP A 161 -19.19 -6.54 18.04
CA TRP A 161 -18.22 -7.58 17.69
C TRP A 161 -18.87 -8.94 17.39
N GLU A 162 -19.98 -9.28 18.05
CA GLU A 162 -20.79 -10.47 17.73
C GLU A 162 -21.39 -10.38 16.32
N GLU A 163 -21.88 -9.21 15.92
CA GLU A 163 -22.37 -8.96 14.57
C GLU A 163 -21.25 -9.11 13.53
N ILE A 164 -20.12 -8.40 13.73
CA ILE A 164 -18.97 -8.46 12.82
C ILE A 164 -18.41 -9.88 12.74
N GLY A 165 -18.22 -10.54 13.88
CA GLY A 165 -17.73 -11.90 13.98
C GLY A 165 -18.58 -12.86 13.15
N ARG A 166 -19.90 -12.80 13.31
CA ARG A 166 -20.85 -13.62 12.54
C ARG A 166 -20.70 -13.42 11.03
N GLU A 167 -20.55 -12.18 10.57
CA GLU A 167 -20.37 -11.87 9.15
C GLU A 167 -19.03 -12.40 8.58
N VAL A 168 -17.97 -12.43 9.38
CA VAL A 168 -16.66 -12.95 8.94
C VAL A 168 -16.46 -14.44 9.22
N GLY A 169 -17.42 -15.10 9.88
CA GLY A 169 -17.32 -16.48 10.32
C GLY A 169 -16.37 -16.68 11.52
N GLU A 170 -16.29 -15.72 12.43
CA GLU A 170 -15.49 -15.75 13.66
C GLU A 170 -16.36 -15.48 14.91
N GLY A 171 -15.84 -15.81 16.09
CA GLY A 171 -16.44 -15.37 17.36
C GLY A 171 -16.18 -13.89 17.63
N ALA A 172 -17.00 -13.25 18.46
CA ALA A 172 -16.87 -11.84 18.83
C ALA A 172 -15.48 -11.49 19.37
N THR A 173 -14.99 -12.29 20.32
CA THR A 173 -13.65 -12.12 20.92
C THR A 173 -12.57 -12.19 19.85
N ARG A 174 -12.65 -13.14 18.92
CA ARG A 174 -11.65 -13.29 17.87
C ARG A 174 -11.68 -12.13 16.87
N ALA A 175 -12.87 -11.65 16.51
CA ALA A 175 -13.02 -10.47 15.65
C ALA A 175 -12.40 -9.23 16.31
N GLU A 176 -12.64 -9.03 17.61
CA GLU A 176 -12.05 -7.93 18.37
C GLU A 176 -10.52 -8.05 18.46
N GLU A 177 -9.98 -9.24 18.72
CA GLU A 177 -8.54 -9.50 18.71
C GLU A 177 -7.90 -9.17 17.36
N LEU A 178 -8.48 -9.66 16.26
CA LEU A 178 -7.97 -9.39 14.90
C LEU A 178 -7.95 -7.88 14.60
N TYR A 179 -8.97 -7.15 15.05
CA TYR A 179 -9.01 -5.69 14.92
C TYR A 179 -7.92 -5.01 15.76
N ARG A 180 -7.74 -5.41 17.02
CA ARG A 180 -6.71 -4.85 17.91
C ARG A 180 -5.29 -5.15 17.41
N GLU A 181 -5.04 -6.36 16.94
CA GLU A 181 -3.77 -6.76 16.31
C GLU A 181 -3.48 -5.93 15.06
N ALA A 182 -4.48 -5.74 14.20
CA ALA A 182 -4.36 -4.87 13.03
C ALA A 182 -4.01 -3.43 13.41
N ARG A 183 -4.67 -2.87 14.43
CA ARG A 183 -4.41 -1.52 14.92
C ARG A 183 -3.00 -1.36 15.49
N LYS A 184 -2.49 -2.37 16.20
CA LYS A 184 -1.07 -2.40 16.65
C LYS A 184 -0.08 -2.39 15.48
N LEU A 185 -0.47 -2.97 14.35
CA LEU A 185 0.29 -2.96 13.09
C LEU A 185 0.04 -1.71 12.24
N GLY A 186 -0.64 -0.69 12.78
CA GLY A 186 -0.95 0.55 12.04
C GLY A 186 -1.99 0.39 10.94
N ARG A 187 -2.73 -0.73 10.90
CA ARG A 187 -3.77 -0.98 9.91
C ARG A 187 -5.12 -0.50 10.42
N GLY A 188 -5.90 0.10 9.52
CA GLY A 188 -7.25 0.63 9.82
C GLY A 188 -7.22 1.99 10.52
N LEU A 189 -8.34 2.71 10.42
CA LEU A 189 -8.51 4.05 10.98
C LEU A 189 -8.82 4.01 12.48
N THR A 190 -8.53 5.09 13.20
CA THR A 190 -8.97 5.25 14.60
C THR A 190 -10.49 5.39 14.65
N LEU A 191 -11.10 5.09 15.80
CA LEU A 191 -12.54 5.29 15.99
C LEU A 191 -12.93 6.76 15.73
N GLU A 192 -12.11 7.70 16.19
CA GLU A 192 -12.29 9.14 15.97
C GLU A 192 -12.22 9.48 14.48
N GLN A 193 -11.21 9.00 13.75
CA GLN A 193 -11.07 9.22 12.32
C GLN A 193 -12.26 8.66 11.54
N LEU A 194 -12.78 7.49 11.93
CA LEU A 194 -13.97 6.91 11.31
C LEU A 194 -15.22 7.74 11.57
N ARG A 195 -15.40 8.22 12.80
CA ARG A 195 -16.54 9.07 13.17
C ARG A 195 -16.52 10.40 12.43
N SER A 196 -15.37 11.07 12.36
CA SER A 196 -15.22 12.33 11.62
C SER A 196 -15.55 12.15 10.13
N ARG A 197 -15.17 11.02 9.52
CA ARG A 197 -15.51 10.70 8.13
C ARG A 197 -17.01 10.42 7.92
N GLY A 198 -17.67 9.79 8.88
CA GLY A 198 -19.11 9.54 8.82
C GLY A 198 -19.95 10.80 9.01
N MET A 199 -19.59 11.67 9.97
CA MET A 199 -20.33 12.91 10.27
C MET A 199 -20.31 13.90 9.09
N SER A 200 -19.17 14.02 8.40
CA SER A 200 -19.07 14.90 7.23
C SER A 200 -20.05 14.55 6.09
N ARG A 201 -20.56 13.31 6.04
CA ARG A 201 -21.59 12.90 5.07
C ARG A 201 -23.01 13.22 5.52
N HIS A 202 -23.29 13.18 6.82
CA HIS A 202 -24.63 13.44 7.36
C HIS A 202 -24.94 14.94 7.52
N ASP A 203 -23.92 15.77 7.77
CA ASP A 203 -24.09 17.23 7.88
C ASP A 203 -24.05 17.95 6.53
N ALA A 204 -23.68 17.24 5.45
CA ALA A 204 -23.85 17.74 4.10
C ALA A 204 -25.35 17.86 3.81
N LYS A 205 -25.91 19.06 4.02
CA LYS A 205 -27.29 19.39 3.64
C LYS A 205 -27.58 18.76 2.27
N PRO A 206 -28.67 17.99 2.10
CA PRO A 206 -29.01 17.43 0.82
C PRO A 206 -29.03 18.58 -0.18
N THR A 207 -28.07 18.59 -1.10
CA THR A 207 -28.05 19.56 -2.18
C THR A 207 -29.38 19.36 -2.89
N LYS A 208 -30.25 20.38 -2.84
CA LYS A 208 -31.56 20.34 -3.49
C LYS A 208 -31.30 19.93 -4.93
N THR A 209 -31.53 18.67 -5.27
CA THR A 209 -31.46 18.17 -6.63
C THR A 209 -32.50 18.98 -7.39
N LYS A 210 -32.02 19.90 -8.25
CA LYS A 210 -32.88 20.65 -9.15
C LYS A 210 -33.69 19.60 -9.91
N LYS A 211 -34.96 19.46 -9.58
CA LYS A 211 -35.91 18.68 -10.39
C LYS A 211 -35.82 19.29 -11.80
N HIS A 212 -35.24 18.54 -12.75
CA HIS A 212 -35.34 18.87 -14.16
C HIS A 212 -36.79 18.64 -14.56
N THR A 213 -37.62 19.65 -14.31
CA THR A 213 -39.01 19.70 -14.71
C THR A 213 -39.05 19.89 -16.23
N GLY A 214 -39.39 18.81 -16.94
CA GLY A 214 -40.16 18.83 -18.17
C GLY A 214 -39.55 19.50 -19.41
N LEU A 215 -38.99 18.69 -20.31
CA LEU A 215 -39.05 18.98 -21.75
C LEU A 215 -40.16 18.11 -22.36
N ARG A 216 -41.39 18.65 -22.33
CA ARG A 216 -42.57 18.05 -22.97
C ARG A 216 -42.43 18.29 -24.47
N ARG A 217 -42.07 17.25 -25.25
CA ARG A 217 -42.12 17.31 -26.72
C ARG A 217 -43.57 17.45 -27.15
N LYS A 218 -43.90 18.53 -27.86
CA LYS A 218 -45.14 18.65 -28.62
C LYS A 218 -44.90 17.98 -29.98
N THR A 219 -45.77 17.03 -30.31
CA THR A 219 -46.02 16.49 -31.66
C THR A 219 -46.83 17.47 -32.48
#